data_AF-A0A4S3KCI3-F1
#
_entry.id   AF-A0A4S3KCI3-F1
#
_cell.length_a   1.000
_cell.length_b   1.000
_cell.length_c   1.000
_cell.angle_alpha   90.00
_cell.angle_beta   90.00
_cell.angle_gamma   90.00
#
_symmetry.space_group_name_H-M   'P 1'
#
loop_
_entity.id
_entity.type
_entity.pdbx_description
1 polymer ?
#
loop_
_entity_poly.entity_id
_entity_poly.type
_entity_poly.pdbx_seq_one_letter_code
_entity_poly.pdbx_strand_id
1 'polypeptide(L)'
;MSPEQMIKSAILAQAIEQEAVSIAEPVTKENIDELYEASSGEYQLQDFEMEFREGQVETNIAPPSSRHYESKSVATQMADGSWIGWTYWYGGGKHAEPESIDWMSEAYALACVEEQKVMTVRTFSKSEARAA
;
A
#
# COMPACT_ATOMS: atom_id res chain seq x y z
N MET A 1 -9.39 13.98 -5.36
CA MET A 1 -10.01 12.65 -5.16
C MET A 1 -9.95 12.33 -3.67
N SER A 2 -10.83 11.49 -3.14
CA SER A 2 -10.64 10.92 -1.79
C SER A 2 -9.46 9.92 -1.78
N PRO A 3 -8.90 9.54 -0.61
CA PRO A 3 -7.91 8.47 -0.52
C PRO A 3 -8.35 7.17 -1.21
N GLU A 4 -9.59 6.74 -0.96
CA GLU A 4 -10.21 5.58 -1.60
C GLU A 4 -10.21 5.72 -3.13
N GLN A 5 -10.67 6.86 -3.65
CA GLN A 5 -10.66 7.12 -5.09
C GLN A 5 -9.23 7.14 -5.66
N MET A 6 -8.23 7.63 -4.92
CA MET A 6 -6.84 7.60 -5.38
C MET A 6 -6.32 6.16 -5.51
N ILE A 7 -6.67 5.28 -4.56
CA ILE A 7 -6.35 3.85 -4.62
C ILE A 7 -7.02 3.20 -5.84
N LYS A 8 -8.34 3.38 -6.00
CA LYS A 8 -9.08 2.87 -7.17
C LYS A 8 -8.46 3.35 -8.47
N SER A 9 -7.99 4.60 -8.51
CA SER A 9 -7.37 5.19 -9.71
C SER A 9 -6.06 4.50 -10.04
N ALA A 10 -5.26 4.20 -9.02
CA ALA A 10 -3.96 3.57 -9.19
C ALA A 10 -4.11 2.12 -9.66
N ILE A 11 -5.05 1.36 -9.07
CA ILE A 11 -5.39 0.00 -9.48
C ILE A 11 -5.86 -0.03 -10.94
N LEU A 12 -6.79 0.85 -11.32
CA LEU A 12 -7.26 0.96 -12.71
C LEU A 12 -6.13 1.34 -13.67
N ALA A 13 -5.26 2.28 -13.28
CA ALA A 13 -4.12 2.68 -14.11
C ALA A 13 -3.18 1.49 -14.36
N GLN A 14 -2.87 0.69 -13.34
CA GLN A 14 -2.04 -0.50 -13.46
C GLN A 14 -2.71 -1.57 -14.34
N ALA A 15 -4.02 -1.77 -14.20
CA ALA A 15 -4.78 -2.72 -15.01
C ALA A 15 -4.86 -2.30 -16.49
N ILE A 16 -5.03 -1.00 -16.77
CA ILE A 16 -4.99 -0.45 -18.13
C ILE A 16 -3.60 -0.60 -18.74
N GLU A 17 -2.55 -0.29 -17.98
CA GLU A 17 -1.16 -0.40 -18.43
C GLU A 17 -0.79 -1.84 -18.82
N GLN A 18 -1.33 -2.83 -18.10
CA GLN A 18 -1.13 -4.25 -18.39
C GLN A 18 -2.17 -4.84 -19.36
N GLU A 19 -2.98 -3.99 -20.00
CA GLU A 19 -4.02 -4.39 -20.97
C GLU A 19 -5.08 -5.37 -20.40
N ALA A 20 -5.21 -5.45 -19.06
CA ALA A 20 -6.20 -6.29 -18.40
C ALA A 20 -7.62 -5.71 -18.47
N VAL A 21 -7.72 -4.38 -18.56
CA VAL A 21 -8.98 -3.65 -18.72
C VAL A 21 -8.82 -2.59 -19.80
N SER A 22 -9.86 -2.37 -20.60
CA SER A 22 -9.91 -1.31 -21.61
C SER A 22 -10.99 -0.29 -21.27
N ILE A 23 -10.58 0.90 -20.85
CA ILE A 23 -11.48 2.03 -20.55
C ILE A 23 -11.30 3.10 -21.63
N ALA A 24 -12.39 3.43 -22.33
CA ALA A 24 -12.37 4.41 -23.42
C ALA A 24 -12.36 5.87 -22.95
N GLU A 25 -12.91 6.13 -21.76
CA GLU A 25 -13.04 7.47 -21.20
C GLU A 25 -11.91 7.78 -20.21
N PRO A 26 -11.47 9.04 -20.08
CA PRO A 26 -10.51 9.42 -19.05
C PRO A 26 -11.02 9.09 -17.64
N VAL A 27 -10.15 8.56 -16.79
CA VAL A 27 -10.45 8.37 -15.36
C VAL A 27 -10.44 9.74 -14.68
N THR A 28 -11.56 10.12 -14.08
CA THR A 28 -11.79 11.40 -13.41
C THR A 28 -12.38 11.18 -12.02
N LYS A 29 -12.41 12.22 -11.19
CA LYS A 29 -12.98 12.11 -9.84
C LYS A 29 -14.46 11.71 -9.86
N GLU A 30 -15.17 12.09 -10.92
CA GLU A 30 -16.61 11.94 -11.06
C GLU A 30 -17.03 10.53 -11.53
N ASN A 31 -16.21 9.85 -12.33
CA ASN A 31 -16.55 8.53 -12.91
C ASN A 31 -15.75 7.36 -12.31
N ILE A 32 -14.72 7.63 -11.51
CA ILE A 32 -13.79 6.61 -11.03
C ILE A 32 -14.44 5.46 -10.27
N ASP A 33 -15.39 5.75 -9.40
CA ASP A 33 -16.06 4.72 -8.60
C ASP A 33 -16.88 3.81 -9.52
N GLU A 34 -17.61 4.37 -10.49
CA GLU A 34 -18.38 3.60 -11.47
C GLU A 34 -17.47 2.75 -12.38
N LEU A 35 -16.35 3.30 -12.84
CA LEU A 35 -15.36 2.59 -13.65
C LEU A 35 -14.70 1.44 -12.88
N TYR A 36 -14.39 1.65 -11.61
CA TYR A 36 -13.81 0.63 -10.74
C TYR A 36 -14.80 -0.53 -10.54
N GLU A 37 -16.03 -0.23 -10.15
CA GLU A 37 -17.08 -1.25 -9.94
C GLU A 37 -17.37 -2.04 -11.22
N ALA A 38 -17.47 -1.35 -12.36
CA ALA A 38 -17.70 -2.01 -13.65
C ALA A 38 -16.57 -2.99 -14.02
N SER A 39 -15.32 -2.65 -13.70
CA SER A 39 -14.14 -3.49 -14.01
C SER A 39 -13.93 -4.60 -12.98
N SER A 40 -14.30 -4.36 -11.71
CA SER A 40 -14.25 -5.35 -10.63
C SER A 40 -15.22 -6.51 -10.86
N GLY A 41 -16.42 -6.23 -11.41
CA GLY A 41 -17.46 -7.23 -11.66
C GLY A 41 -17.06 -8.36 -12.61
N GLU A 42 -16.03 -8.18 -13.42
CA GLU A 42 -15.46 -9.20 -14.31
C GLU A 42 -14.23 -9.93 -13.72
N TYR A 43 -13.92 -9.72 -12.43
CA TYR A 43 -12.73 -10.23 -11.74
C TYR A 43 -11.39 -9.76 -12.36
N GLN A 44 -11.41 -8.76 -13.24
CA GLN A 44 -10.22 -8.28 -13.96
C GLN A 44 -9.27 -7.50 -13.05
N LEU A 45 -9.76 -6.97 -11.93
CA LEU A 45 -8.98 -6.17 -10.99
C LEU A 45 -8.38 -6.96 -9.83
N GLN A 46 -8.75 -8.24 -9.66
CA GLN A 46 -8.43 -8.97 -8.42
C GLN A 46 -6.93 -9.07 -8.15
N ASP A 47 -6.12 -9.40 -9.15
CA ASP A 47 -4.66 -9.50 -8.99
C ASP A 47 -4.05 -8.13 -8.66
N PHE A 48 -4.50 -7.08 -9.34
CA PHE A 48 -4.03 -5.70 -9.11
C PHE A 48 -4.44 -5.18 -7.74
N GLU A 49 -5.65 -5.46 -7.28
CA GLU A 49 -6.11 -5.10 -5.95
C GLU A 49 -5.28 -5.81 -4.89
N MET A 50 -5.02 -7.11 -5.06
CA MET A 50 -4.22 -7.90 -4.13
C MET A 50 -2.78 -7.39 -4.01
N GLU A 51 -2.13 -7.11 -5.15
CA GLU A 51 -0.79 -6.52 -5.17
C GLU A 51 -0.78 -5.14 -4.52
N PHE A 52 -1.75 -4.28 -4.85
CA PHE A 52 -1.80 -2.92 -4.32
C PHE A 52 -2.07 -2.92 -2.81
N ARG A 53 -2.94 -3.81 -2.33
CA ARG A 53 -3.39 -3.94 -0.95
C ARG A 53 -2.24 -4.17 0.03
N GLU A 54 -1.17 -4.84 -0.38
CA GLU A 54 0.03 -5.06 0.45
C GLU A 54 0.77 -3.75 0.79
N GLY A 55 0.59 -2.71 -0.04
CA GLY A 55 1.25 -1.41 0.10
C GLY A 55 2.74 -1.45 -0.25
N GLN A 56 3.33 -0.27 -0.44
CA GLN A 56 4.76 -0.15 -0.75
C GLN A 56 5.66 -0.17 0.50
N VAL A 57 5.20 0.44 1.59
CA VAL A 57 5.98 0.57 2.84
C VAL A 57 5.11 0.39 4.08
N GLU A 58 5.69 -0.15 5.15
CA GLU A 58 5.09 -0.11 6.49
C GLU A 58 5.34 1.26 7.14
N THR A 59 4.28 1.90 7.63
CA THR A 59 4.32 3.28 8.15
C THR A 59 4.76 3.38 9.61
N ASN A 60 4.86 2.25 10.32
CA ASN A 60 5.02 2.16 11.77
C ASN A 60 3.92 2.86 12.59
N ILE A 61 2.82 3.29 11.96
CA ILE A 61 1.61 3.73 12.67
C ILE A 61 0.97 2.48 13.28
N ALA A 62 0.58 2.56 14.56
CA ALA A 62 -0.02 1.41 15.25
C ALA A 62 -1.33 0.99 14.55
N PRO A 63 -1.40 -0.23 13.98
CA PRO A 63 -2.61 -0.68 13.30
C PRO A 63 -3.67 -1.11 14.32
N PRO A 64 -4.96 -1.13 13.93
CA PRO A 64 -6.01 -1.74 14.73
C PRO A 64 -5.72 -3.22 15.01
N SER A 65 -5.95 -3.68 16.23
CA SER A 65 -5.75 -5.09 16.60
C SER A 65 -7.02 -5.93 16.36
N SER A 66 -6.86 -7.17 15.89
CA SER A 66 -7.94 -8.15 15.79
C SER A 66 -7.58 -9.45 16.53
N ARG A 67 -8.59 -10.18 17.01
CA ARG A 67 -8.42 -11.54 17.54
C ARG A 67 -8.33 -12.60 16.45
N HIS A 68 -8.76 -12.25 15.24
CA HIS A 68 -8.90 -13.16 14.11
C HIS A 68 -7.86 -12.91 13.03
N TYR A 69 -7.36 -11.68 12.92
CA TYR A 69 -6.44 -11.27 11.87
C TYR A 69 -5.23 -10.56 12.46
N GLU A 70 -4.10 -10.68 11.77
CA GLU A 70 -2.95 -9.81 11.97
C GLU A 70 -3.12 -8.54 11.12
N SER A 71 -2.43 -7.46 11.49
CA SER A 71 -2.55 -6.18 10.83
C SER A 71 -1.24 -5.40 10.79
N LYS A 72 -1.08 -4.61 9.74
CA LYS A 72 0.00 -3.64 9.55
C LYS A 72 -0.60 -2.34 9.02
N SER A 73 -0.03 -1.20 9.39
CA SER A 73 -0.36 0.07 8.73
C SER A 73 0.61 0.27 7.58
N VAL A 74 0.11 0.20 6.35
CA VAL A 74 0.91 0.31 5.13
C VAL A 74 0.58 1.60 4.39
N ALA A 75 1.44 2.00 3.47
CA ALA A 75 1.22 3.13 2.60
C ALA A 75 1.86 2.97 1.23
N THR A 76 1.32 3.71 0.26
CA THR A 76 1.80 3.81 -1.11
C THR A 76 1.86 5.26 -1.54
N GLN A 77 2.91 5.62 -2.28
CA GLN A 77 2.98 6.91 -2.94
C GLN A 77 2.21 6.86 -4.26
N MET A 78 1.29 7.81 -4.42
CA MET A 78 0.47 7.97 -5.62
C MET A 78 1.26 8.71 -6.72
N ALA A 79 0.78 8.65 -7.96
CA ALA A 79 1.44 9.27 -9.11
C ALA A 79 1.63 10.80 -8.98
N ASP A 80 0.79 11.48 -8.19
CA ASP A 80 0.90 12.90 -7.88
C ASP A 80 1.89 13.21 -6.74
N GLY A 81 2.54 12.19 -6.17
CA GLY A 81 3.48 12.28 -5.06
C GLY A 81 2.84 12.22 -3.67
N SER A 82 1.50 12.25 -3.58
CA SER A 82 0.77 12.14 -2.32
C SER A 82 0.94 10.73 -1.71
N TRP A 83 1.01 10.65 -0.39
CA TRP A 83 1.04 9.37 0.33
C TRP A 83 -0.33 9.01 0.86
N ILE A 84 -0.80 7.81 0.58
CA ILE A 84 -2.04 7.26 1.11
C ILE A 84 -1.72 6.01 1.93
N GLY A 85 -2.28 5.90 3.13
CA GLY A 85 -2.13 4.75 4.02
C GLY A 85 -3.45 4.09 4.36
N TRP A 86 -3.38 2.82 4.77
CA TRP A 86 -4.52 2.00 5.19
C TRP A 86 -4.05 0.85 6.09
N THR A 87 -5.01 0.10 6.64
CA THR A 87 -4.73 -1.11 7.40
C THR A 87 -4.67 -2.31 6.47
N TYR A 88 -3.51 -2.94 6.37
CA TYR A 88 -3.35 -4.23 5.70
C TYR A 88 -3.66 -5.36 6.69
N TRP A 89 -4.77 -6.04 6.48
CA TRP A 89 -5.18 -7.22 7.25
C TRP A 89 -4.64 -8.51 6.63
N TYR A 90 -4.15 -9.45 7.41
CA TYR A 90 -3.65 -10.73 6.90
C TYR A 90 -3.73 -11.85 7.95
N GLY A 91 -3.43 -13.08 7.55
CA GLY A 91 -3.48 -14.26 8.44
C GLY A 91 -4.91 -14.79 8.68
N GLY A 92 -5.18 -15.33 9.86
CA GLY A 92 -6.50 -15.82 10.28
C GLY A 92 -6.82 -17.29 10.02
N GLY A 93 -5.85 -18.07 9.53
CA GLY A 93 -5.97 -19.51 9.34
C GLY A 93 -6.57 -19.91 7.99
N LYS A 94 -6.84 -21.21 7.79
CA LYS A 94 -7.18 -21.78 6.47
C LYS A 94 -8.48 -21.24 5.86
N HIS A 95 -9.42 -20.75 6.68
CA HIS A 95 -10.73 -20.28 6.25
C HIS A 95 -10.90 -18.77 6.46
N ALA A 96 -9.79 -18.06 6.65
CA ALA A 96 -9.81 -16.61 6.72
C ALA A 96 -9.77 -16.02 5.31
N GLU A 97 -10.51 -14.94 5.13
CA GLU A 97 -10.60 -14.17 3.90
C GLU A 97 -10.26 -12.71 4.21
N PRO A 98 -9.04 -12.41 4.70
CA PRO A 98 -8.65 -11.04 5.04
C PRO A 98 -8.76 -10.08 3.84
N GLU A 99 -8.62 -10.59 2.61
CA GLU A 99 -8.83 -9.87 1.36
C GLU A 99 -10.27 -9.35 1.19
N SER A 100 -11.26 -9.94 1.86
CA SER A 100 -12.65 -9.50 1.82
C SER A 100 -12.97 -8.38 2.81
N ILE A 101 -12.02 -7.97 3.65
CA ILE A 101 -12.19 -6.84 4.57
C ILE A 101 -12.09 -5.55 3.76
N ASP A 102 -13.11 -4.69 3.83
CA ASP A 102 -13.10 -3.37 3.20
C ASP A 102 -11.98 -2.50 3.81
N TRP A 103 -10.90 -2.34 3.05
CA TRP A 103 -9.69 -1.65 3.47
C TRP A 103 -9.53 -0.29 2.76
N MET A 104 -10.16 -0.12 1.60
CA MET A 104 -10.06 1.11 0.80
C MET A 104 -10.88 2.25 1.41
N SER A 105 -12.05 1.95 1.98
CA SER A 105 -12.89 2.98 2.63
C SER A 105 -12.27 3.56 3.90
N GLU A 106 -11.37 2.80 4.54
CA GLU A 106 -10.60 3.25 5.71
C GLU A 106 -9.29 3.96 5.34
N ALA A 107 -8.99 4.14 4.05
CA ALA A 107 -7.75 4.78 3.63
C ALA A 107 -7.68 6.27 4.01
N TYR A 108 -6.47 6.75 4.30
CA TYR A 108 -6.22 8.10 4.79
C TYR A 108 -4.99 8.73 4.16
N ALA A 109 -5.01 10.05 4.00
CA ALA A 109 -3.87 10.81 3.50
C ALA A 109 -2.77 10.93 4.58
N LEU A 110 -1.52 10.79 4.17
CA LEU A 110 -0.34 10.86 5.01
C LEU A 110 0.54 12.06 4.64
N ALA A 111 1.06 12.72 5.67
CA ALA A 111 2.15 13.69 5.50
C ALA A 111 3.48 12.97 5.77
N CYS A 112 4.20 12.63 4.70
CA CYS A 112 5.51 11.99 4.79
C CYS A 112 6.63 13.04 4.83
N VAL A 113 7.54 12.93 5.79
CA VAL A 113 8.80 13.69 5.84
C VAL A 113 9.94 12.69 5.76
N GLU A 114 10.72 12.74 4.69
CA GLU A 114 11.84 11.83 4.47
C GLU A 114 13.15 12.46 4.99
N GLU A 115 13.84 11.76 5.89
CA GLU A 115 15.16 12.15 6.40
C GLU A 115 16.17 11.02 6.17
N GLN A 116 17.10 11.20 5.23
CA GLN A 116 18.19 10.25 5.03
C GLN A 116 19.32 10.47 6.06
N LYS A 117 19.59 9.47 6.90
CA LYS A 117 20.66 9.51 7.92
C LYS A 117 21.79 8.55 7.55
N VAL A 118 22.94 9.09 7.14
CA VAL A 118 24.16 8.31 6.88
C VAL A 118 25.02 8.26 8.14
N MET A 119 25.25 7.07 8.70
CA MET A 119 26.03 6.89 9.92
C MET A 119 27.24 5.97 9.69
N THR A 120 28.43 6.47 10.03
CA THR A 120 29.65 5.64 10.10
C THR A 120 29.98 5.36 11.56
N VAL A 121 29.85 4.10 11.99
CA VAL A 121 30.21 3.66 13.34
C VAL A 121 31.61 3.06 13.30
N ARG A 122 32.54 3.60 14.09
CA ARG A 122 33.89 3.04 14.26
C ARG A 122 34.14 2.76 15.73
N THR A 123 34.29 1.48 16.04
CA THR A 123 34.71 1.02 17.37
C THR A 123 36.18 0.67 17.30
N PHE A 124 36.98 1.28 18.18
CA PHE A 124 38.42 1.03 18.26
C PHE A 124 38.75 0.38 19.59
N SER A 125 39.61 -0.63 19.54
CA SER A 125 40.23 -1.25 20.71
C SER A 125 41.74 -1.05 20.62
N LYS A 126 42.40 -0.95 21.77
CA LYS A 126 43.85 -0.75 21.85
C LYS A 126 44.56 -2.02 21.36
N SER A 127 45.48 -1.90 20.40
CA SER A 127 46.39 -3.00 20.07
C SER A 127 47.49 -3.07 21.12
N GLU A 128 47.67 -4.20 21.79
CA GLU A 128 48.89 -4.43 22.57
C GLU A 128 50.07 -4.45 21.60
N ALA A 129 50.91 -3.41 21.66
CA ALA A 129 52.15 -3.38 20.91
C ALA A 129 53.02 -4.54 21.40
N ARG A 130 53.35 -5.48 20.50
CA ARG A 130 54.37 -6.48 20.77
C ARG A 130 55.69 -5.71 20.94
N ALA A 131 56.22 -5.69 22.16
CA ALA A 131 57.53 -5.10 22.45
C ALA A 131 58.57 -5.73 21.51
N ALA A 132 59.43 -4.86 20.97
CA ALA A 132 60.42 -5.14 19.94
C ALA A 132 61.38 -6.29 20.29
#